data_AF-X0ZLG2-F1
#
_entry.id   AF-X0ZLG2-F1
#
_cell.length_a   1.000
_cell.length_b   1.000
_cell.length_c   1.000
_cell.angle_alpha   90.00
_cell.angle_beta   90.00
_cell.angle_gamma   90.00
#
_symmetry.space_group_name_H-M   'P 1'
#
loop_
_entity.id
_entity.type
_entity.pdbx_description
1 polymer ?
#
loop_
_entity_poly.entity_id
_entity_poly.type
_entity_poly.pdbx_seq_one_letter_code
_entity_poly.pdbx_strand_id
1 'polypeptide(L)'
;MYDFASEHPAGWLRKPLQTVDQIIAHGYLATPPGEPVTAILSDKRQTSWLGLDDIIGQVRKRHEIYQRNLYEIELGKCAATNSLYAHWAYEGPPTAKQFYSRHKRLQELYELEQEERTTLWKDVSRLRLALPETAQAYLSSHRKLQALDDIRGEAP
;
A
#
# COMPACT_ATOMS: atom_id res chain seq x y z
N MET A 1 -9.75 39.06 5.71
CA MET A 1 -8.70 38.50 4.84
C MET A 1 -7.68 37.88 5.78
N TYR A 2 -7.71 36.55 5.90
CA TYR A 2 -6.99 35.79 6.92
C TYR A 2 -5.76 35.13 6.28
N ASP A 3 -4.61 35.25 6.93
CA ASP A 3 -3.29 34.90 6.41
C ASP A 3 -2.93 33.44 6.77
N PHE A 4 -2.37 32.70 5.81
CA PHE A 4 -2.22 31.23 5.84
C PHE A 4 -0.80 30.80 6.26
N ALA A 5 -0.12 31.58 7.12
CA ALA A 5 1.31 31.44 7.36
C ALA A 5 1.74 31.09 8.81
N SER A 6 0.83 30.85 9.75
CA SER A 6 1.23 30.70 11.17
C SER A 6 0.50 29.63 11.97
N GLU A 7 0.41 28.41 11.45
CA GLU A 7 0.15 27.22 12.27
C GLU A 7 1.21 26.15 11.99
N HIS A 8 2.47 26.46 12.29
CA HIS A 8 3.46 25.43 12.58
C HIS A 8 3.31 25.07 14.06
N PRO A 9 3.01 23.80 14.42
CA PRO A 9 3.09 23.37 15.81
C PRO A 9 4.56 23.39 16.26
N ALA A 10 4.98 24.51 16.83
CA ALA A 10 6.19 24.60 17.64
C ALA A 10 6.02 23.68 18.85
N GLY A 11 6.86 22.65 18.98
CA GLY A 11 6.94 21.90 20.25
C GLY A 11 7.49 20.49 20.23
N TRP A 12 7.71 19.83 19.08
CA TRP A 12 8.42 18.55 19.07
C TRP A 12 9.91 18.81 18.94
N LEU A 13 10.55 19.13 20.08
CA LEU A 13 11.99 19.04 20.25
C LEU A 13 12.48 17.75 19.58
N ARG A 14 13.14 17.89 18.42
CA ARG A 14 13.96 16.84 17.84
C ARG A 14 15.01 16.50 18.89
N LYS A 15 14.74 15.48 19.70
CA LYS A 15 15.77 14.91 20.57
C LYS A 15 16.92 14.48 19.64
N PRO A 16 18.16 14.92 19.89
CA PRO A 16 19.28 14.52 19.06
C PRO A 16 19.35 12.99 19.05
N LEU A 17 19.50 12.41 17.87
CA LEU A 17 19.75 10.99 17.71
C LEU A 17 21.02 10.66 18.51
N GLN A 18 20.93 9.67 19.38
CA GLN A 18 21.99 9.30 20.31
C GLN A 18 23.23 8.85 19.51
N THR A 19 24.38 9.48 19.75
CA THR A 19 25.62 9.18 19.03
C THR A 19 26.25 7.89 19.57
N VAL A 20 27.02 7.18 18.74
CA VAL A 20 27.67 5.91 19.10
C VAL A 20 28.52 6.06 20.38
N ASP A 21 29.19 7.18 20.55
CA ASP A 21 29.99 7.47 21.75
C ASP A 21 29.15 7.58 23.03
N GLN A 22 27.90 8.05 22.94
CA GLN A 22 26.98 8.12 24.08
C GLN A 22 26.43 6.73 24.47
N ILE A 23 26.33 5.82 23.50
CA ILE A 23 25.91 4.43 23.73
C ILE A 23 27.00 3.66 24.47
N ILE A 24 28.26 3.89 24.11
CA ILE A 24 29.44 3.26 24.73
C ILE A 24 29.64 3.79 26.15
N ALA A 25 29.44 5.10 26.39
CA ALA A 25 29.63 5.73 27.70
C ALA A 25 28.57 5.34 28.75
N HIS A 26 27.34 5.00 28.34
CA HIS A 26 26.23 4.74 29.26
C HIS A 26 25.77 3.27 29.34
N GLY A 27 26.43 2.38 28.58
CA GLY A 27 26.06 0.97 28.49
C GLY A 27 24.88 0.75 27.54
N TYR A 28 24.89 -0.37 26.82
CA TYR A 28 23.74 -0.84 26.05
C TYR A 28 22.53 -0.88 27.00
N LEU A 29 21.45 -0.16 26.66
CA LEU A 29 20.22 -0.03 27.46
C LEU A 29 20.24 1.04 28.57
N ALA A 30 20.89 2.19 28.36
CA ALA A 30 20.66 3.34 29.22
C ALA A 30 19.18 3.78 29.14
N THR A 31 18.39 3.39 30.15
CA THR A 31 17.00 3.80 30.30
C THR A 31 16.95 5.33 30.34
N PRO A 32 16.25 6.00 29.41
CA PRO A 32 16.13 7.46 29.48
C PRO A 32 15.52 7.84 30.83
N PRO A 33 15.94 8.95 31.46
CA PRO A 33 15.37 9.40 32.73
C PRO A 33 13.90 9.79 32.52
N GLY A 34 13.02 8.81 32.70
CA GLY A 34 11.59 8.84 32.47
C GLY A 34 10.99 7.52 32.95
N GLU A 35 9.76 7.59 33.45
CA GLU A 35 9.06 6.50 34.13
C GLU A 35 9.18 5.18 33.34
N PRO A 36 9.71 4.08 33.94
CA PRO A 36 10.14 2.88 33.21
C PRO A 36 9.02 2.22 32.38
N VAL A 37 7.77 2.42 32.79
CA VAL A 37 6.57 1.98 32.08
C VAL A 37 6.45 2.66 30.71
N THR A 38 6.79 3.95 30.61
CA THR A 38 6.71 4.72 29.36
C THR A 38 7.79 4.32 28.35
N ALA A 39 9.00 3.96 28.82
CA ALA A 39 10.08 3.48 27.97
C ALA A 39 9.68 2.15 27.29
N ILE A 40 9.15 1.20 28.05
CA ILE A 40 8.67 -0.10 27.54
C ILE A 40 7.52 0.08 26.54
N LEU A 41 6.59 1.00 26.82
CA LEU A 41 5.48 1.31 25.91
C LEU A 41 5.98 1.94 24.60
N SER A 42 6.95 2.85 24.67
CA SER A 42 7.54 3.48 23.49
C SER A 42 8.26 2.47 22.60
N ASP A 43 9.01 1.53 23.20
CA ASP A 43 9.77 0.52 22.48
C ASP A 43 8.86 -0.52 21.81
N LYS A 44 7.80 -0.95 22.50
CA LYS A 44 6.73 -1.78 21.90
C LYS A 44 6.01 -1.10 20.76
N ARG A 45 5.74 0.21 20.86
CA ARG A 45 5.13 0.99 19.78
C ARG A 45 6.06 1.05 18.57
N GLN A 46 7.34 1.28 18.79
CA GLN A 46 8.34 1.46 17.73
C GLN A 46 8.62 0.14 16.99
N THR A 47 8.74 -0.97 17.71
CA THR A 47 8.87 -2.33 17.13
C THR A 47 7.62 -2.77 16.36
N SER A 48 6.42 -2.47 16.88
CA SER A 48 5.17 -2.75 16.17
C SER A 48 5.05 -1.95 14.87
N TRP A 49 5.58 -0.71 14.85
CA TRP A 49 5.64 0.15 13.66
C TRP A 49 6.56 -0.41 12.58
N LEU A 50 7.74 -0.95 12.94
CA LEU A 50 8.69 -1.51 11.97
C LEU A 50 8.10 -2.71 11.20
N GLY A 51 7.38 -3.61 11.90
CA GLY A 51 6.71 -4.74 11.23
C GLY A 51 5.53 -4.31 10.36
N LEU A 52 4.84 -3.22 10.73
CA LEU A 52 3.75 -2.67 9.94
C LEU A 52 4.25 -1.99 8.67
N ASP A 53 5.35 -1.23 8.78
CA ASP A 53 5.93 -0.47 7.66
C ASP A 53 6.46 -1.38 6.56
N ASP A 54 7.11 -2.50 6.93
CA ASP A 54 7.55 -3.52 5.97
C ASP A 54 6.36 -4.10 5.19
N ILE A 55 5.28 -4.48 5.87
CA ILE A 55 4.09 -5.04 5.22
C ILE A 55 3.38 -3.98 4.36
N ILE A 56 3.31 -2.72 4.79
CA ILE A 56 2.80 -1.62 3.98
C ILE A 56 3.65 -1.44 2.71
N GLY A 57 4.98 -1.49 2.84
CA GLY A 57 5.91 -1.44 1.72
C GLY A 57 5.66 -2.59 0.72
N GLN A 58 5.49 -3.81 1.23
CA GLN A 58 5.18 -4.98 0.41
C GLN A 58 3.83 -4.85 -0.31
N VAL A 59 2.78 -4.37 0.38
CA VAL A 59 1.46 -4.12 -0.24
C VAL A 59 1.56 -3.07 -1.35
N ARG A 60 2.27 -1.96 -1.12
CA ARG A 60 2.49 -0.92 -2.14
C ARG A 60 3.19 -1.48 -3.37
N LYS A 61 4.25 -2.26 -3.18
CA LYS A 61 4.98 -2.93 -4.27
C LYS A 61 4.08 -3.89 -5.06
N ARG A 62 3.19 -4.63 -4.38
CA ARG A 62 2.23 -5.52 -5.05
C ARG A 62 1.21 -4.73 -5.89
N HIS A 63 0.76 -3.58 -5.39
CA HIS A 63 -0.09 -2.67 -6.16
C HIS A 63 0.61 -2.08 -7.38
N GLU A 64 1.89 -1.71 -7.27
CA GLU A 64 2.68 -1.20 -8.39
C GLU A 64 2.80 -2.25 -9.51
N ILE A 65 3.12 -3.50 -9.15
CA ILE A 65 3.19 -4.61 -10.11
C ILE A 65 1.83 -4.81 -10.79
N TYR A 66 0.75 -4.85 -10.00
CA TYR A 66 -0.61 -4.98 -10.54
C TYR A 66 -0.97 -3.86 -11.52
N GLN A 67 -0.63 -2.60 -11.20
CA GLN A 67 -0.89 -1.47 -12.09
C GLN A 67 -0.11 -1.58 -13.39
N ARG A 68 1.16 -2.00 -13.34
CA ARG A 68 1.96 -2.23 -14.54
C ARG A 68 1.37 -3.35 -15.40
N ASN A 69 1.01 -4.48 -14.79
CA ASN A 69 0.42 -5.61 -15.49
C ASN A 69 -0.91 -5.22 -16.16
N LEU A 70 -1.78 -4.48 -15.45
CA LEU A 70 -3.02 -3.95 -16.02
C LEU A 70 -2.75 -3.05 -17.23
N TYR A 71 -1.78 -2.15 -17.14
CA TYR A 71 -1.42 -1.27 -18.24
C TYR A 71 -0.96 -2.06 -19.48
N GLU A 72 -0.15 -3.10 -19.29
CA GLU A 72 0.27 -3.99 -20.39
C GLU A 72 -0.91 -4.74 -21.01
N ILE A 73 -1.86 -5.21 -20.19
CA ILE A 73 -3.09 -5.87 -20.66
C ILE A 73 -3.95 -4.90 -21.48
N GLU A 74 -4.13 -3.66 -21.01
CA GLU A 74 -4.87 -2.63 -21.74
C GLU A 74 -4.21 -2.29 -23.08
N LEU A 75 -2.89 -2.13 -23.10
CA LEU A 75 -2.13 -2.00 -24.35
C LEU A 75 -2.35 -3.20 -25.28
N GLY A 76 -2.40 -4.41 -24.73
CA GLY A 76 -2.72 -5.63 -25.47
C GLY A 76 -4.11 -5.58 -26.10
N LYS A 77 -5.13 -5.08 -25.40
CA LYS A 77 -6.50 -4.93 -25.91
C LYS A 77 -6.57 -3.93 -27.06
N CYS A 78 -5.87 -2.80 -26.91
CA CYS A 78 -5.72 -1.80 -27.96
C CYS A 78 -4.99 -2.40 -29.17
N ALA A 79 -3.88 -3.09 -28.97
CA ALA A 79 -3.10 -3.71 -30.03
C ALA A 79 -3.90 -4.77 -30.80
N ALA A 80 -4.66 -5.63 -30.11
CA ALA A 80 -5.52 -6.64 -30.73
C ALA A 80 -6.65 -6.03 -31.57
N THR A 81 -7.13 -4.84 -31.20
CA THR A 81 -8.13 -4.11 -31.96
C THR A 81 -7.50 -3.37 -33.15
N ASN A 82 -6.36 -2.73 -32.92
CA ASN A 82 -5.63 -1.98 -33.95
C ASN A 82 -5.11 -2.90 -35.05
N SER A 83 -4.70 -4.14 -34.74
CA SER A 83 -4.26 -5.10 -35.75
C SER A 83 -5.37 -5.46 -36.74
N LEU A 84 -6.62 -5.58 -36.26
CA LEU A 84 -7.78 -5.83 -37.11
C LEU A 84 -8.09 -4.63 -38.01
N TYR A 85 -8.04 -3.41 -37.47
CA TYR A 85 -8.24 -2.19 -38.26
C TYR A 85 -7.12 -1.93 -39.25
N ALA A 86 -5.87 -2.24 -38.90
CA ALA A 86 -4.73 -2.16 -39.80
C ALA A 86 -4.91 -3.13 -40.97
N HIS A 87 -5.27 -4.38 -40.71
CA HIS A 87 -5.62 -5.32 -41.77
C HIS A 87 -6.74 -4.75 -42.66
N TRP A 88 -7.80 -4.20 -42.06
CA TRP A 88 -8.90 -3.62 -42.84
C TRP A 88 -8.44 -2.48 -43.75
N ALA A 89 -7.55 -1.61 -43.27
CA ALA A 89 -7.05 -0.49 -44.05
C ALA A 89 -6.19 -0.92 -45.26
N TYR A 90 -5.42 -2.00 -45.16
CA TYR A 90 -4.45 -2.40 -46.20
C TYR A 90 -4.90 -3.59 -47.05
N GLU A 91 -5.61 -4.55 -46.47
CA GLU A 91 -5.97 -5.83 -47.10
C GLU A 91 -7.48 -5.94 -47.38
N GLY A 92 -8.29 -5.02 -46.84
CA GLY A 92 -9.74 -4.99 -47.01
C GLY A 92 -10.51 -5.68 -45.88
N PRO A 93 -11.85 -5.83 -46.01
CA PRO A 93 -12.72 -6.24 -44.92
C PRO A 93 -12.25 -7.52 -44.24
N PRO A 94 -12.24 -7.58 -42.89
CA PRO A 94 -11.75 -8.76 -42.21
C PRO A 94 -12.66 -9.97 -42.46
N THR A 95 -12.05 -11.13 -42.58
CA THR A 95 -12.76 -12.41 -42.68
C THR A 95 -13.39 -12.79 -41.33
N ALA A 96 -14.43 -13.63 -41.35
CA ALA A 96 -15.04 -14.15 -40.13
C ALA A 96 -14.03 -14.83 -39.18
N LYS A 97 -13.01 -15.50 -39.75
CA LYS A 97 -11.91 -16.11 -39.00
C LYS A 97 -11.08 -15.07 -38.24
N GLN A 98 -10.78 -13.93 -38.86
CA GLN A 98 -10.01 -12.85 -38.23
C GLN A 98 -10.82 -12.18 -37.11
N PHE A 99 -12.11 -11.94 -37.32
CA PHE A 99 -13.00 -11.44 -36.26
C PHE A 99 -13.07 -12.39 -35.07
N TYR A 100 -13.24 -13.69 -35.32
CA TYR A 100 -13.24 -14.71 -34.27
C TYR A 100 -11.90 -14.73 -33.52
N SER A 101 -10.78 -14.74 -34.23
CA SER A 101 -9.45 -14.74 -33.63
C SER A 101 -9.23 -13.49 -32.75
N ARG A 102 -9.67 -12.32 -33.21
CA ARG A 102 -9.61 -11.07 -32.44
C ARG A 102 -10.49 -11.12 -31.20
N HIS A 103 -11.71 -11.63 -31.32
CA HIS A 103 -12.63 -11.77 -30.20
C HIS A 103 -12.08 -12.73 -29.14
N LYS A 104 -11.61 -13.90 -29.56
CA LYS A 104 -10.94 -14.86 -28.66
C LYS A 104 -9.76 -14.22 -27.94
N ARG A 105 -8.91 -13.49 -28.67
CA ARG A 105 -7.75 -12.82 -28.06
C ARG A 105 -8.15 -11.75 -27.05
N LEU A 106 -9.21 -10.98 -27.31
CA LEU A 106 -9.74 -10.03 -26.34
C LEU A 106 -10.29 -10.72 -25.10
N GLN A 107 -11.01 -11.83 -25.29
CA GLN A 107 -11.54 -12.62 -24.18
C GLN A 107 -10.41 -13.12 -23.27
N GLU A 108 -9.34 -13.69 -23.84
CA GLU A 108 -8.14 -14.10 -23.08
C GLU A 108 -7.56 -12.94 -22.27
N LEU A 109 -7.50 -11.72 -22.83
CA LEU A 109 -7.00 -10.55 -22.12
C LEU A 109 -7.90 -10.09 -20.98
N TYR A 110 -9.23 -10.22 -21.13
CA TYR A 110 -10.17 -9.96 -20.03
C TYR A 110 -10.07 -11.01 -18.93
N GLU A 111 -9.85 -12.28 -19.29
CA GLU A 111 -9.62 -13.35 -18.32
C GLU A 111 -8.33 -13.08 -17.51
N LEU A 112 -7.24 -12.69 -18.19
CA LEU A 112 -5.99 -12.29 -17.54
C LEU A 112 -6.17 -11.09 -16.58
N GLU A 113 -6.96 -10.08 -16.96
CA GLU A 113 -7.28 -8.96 -16.08
C GLU A 113 -7.96 -9.41 -14.77
N GLN A 114 -8.93 -10.33 -14.89
CA GLN A 114 -9.61 -10.88 -13.72
C GLN A 114 -8.65 -11.71 -12.87
N GLU A 115 -7.80 -12.52 -13.49
CA GLU A 115 -6.78 -13.32 -12.79
C GLU A 115 -5.80 -12.43 -12.01
N GLU A 116 -5.31 -11.34 -12.61
CA GLU A 116 -4.45 -10.35 -11.96
C GLU A 116 -5.13 -9.73 -10.73
N ARG A 117 -6.42 -9.37 -10.85
CA ARG A 117 -7.20 -8.87 -9.71
C ARG A 117 -7.31 -9.92 -8.60
N THR A 118 -7.60 -11.17 -8.93
CA THR A 118 -7.67 -12.23 -7.90
C THR A 118 -6.32 -12.50 -7.25
N THR A 119 -5.23 -12.40 -8.02
CA THR A 119 -3.87 -12.61 -7.54
C THR A 119 -3.46 -11.52 -6.56
N LEU A 120 -3.71 -10.24 -6.89
CA LEU A 120 -3.49 -9.13 -5.96
C LEU A 120 -4.25 -9.34 -4.64
N TRP A 121 -5.53 -9.73 -4.72
CA TRP A 121 -6.33 -9.99 -3.53
C TRP A 121 -5.77 -11.13 -2.67
N LYS A 122 -5.32 -12.22 -3.31
CA LYS A 122 -4.67 -13.35 -2.62
C LYS A 122 -3.37 -12.91 -1.94
N ASP A 123 -2.54 -12.13 -2.62
CA ASP A 123 -1.26 -11.64 -2.10
C ASP A 123 -1.47 -10.70 -0.91
N VAL A 124 -2.37 -9.72 -1.02
CA VAL A 124 -2.69 -8.80 0.08
C VAL A 124 -3.30 -9.54 1.26
N SER A 125 -4.16 -10.53 1.01
CA SER A 125 -4.74 -11.38 2.07
C SER A 125 -3.66 -12.18 2.80
N ARG A 126 -2.71 -12.79 2.09
CA ARG A 126 -1.57 -13.51 2.68
C ARG A 126 -0.68 -12.58 3.52
N LEU A 127 -0.36 -11.40 3.01
CA LEU A 127 0.43 -10.40 3.75
C LEU A 127 -0.27 -9.95 5.02
N ARG A 128 -1.60 -9.81 4.98
CA ARG A 128 -2.40 -9.50 6.16
C ARG A 128 -2.37 -10.62 7.20
N LEU A 129 -2.39 -11.89 6.78
CA LEU A 129 -2.31 -13.03 7.69
C LEU A 129 -0.90 -13.20 8.29
N ALA A 130 0.13 -12.75 7.58
CA ALA A 130 1.51 -12.75 8.06
C ALA A 130 1.82 -11.64 9.09
N LEU A 131 0.88 -10.72 9.35
CA LEU A 131 1.04 -9.67 10.36
C LEU A 131 1.25 -10.29 11.76
N PRO A 132 2.28 -9.85 12.51
CA PRO A 132 2.41 -10.21 13.92
C PRO A 132 1.16 -9.85 14.73
N GLU A 133 0.80 -10.68 15.72
CA GLU A 133 -0.39 -10.47 16.56
C GLU A 133 -0.39 -9.09 17.25
N THR A 134 0.80 -8.57 17.59
CA THR A 134 0.97 -7.22 18.17
C THR A 134 0.53 -6.11 17.21
N ALA A 135 0.86 -6.24 15.93
CA ALA A 135 0.44 -5.30 14.89
C ALA A 135 -1.06 -5.42 14.60
N GLN A 136 -1.61 -6.64 14.62
CA GLN A 136 -3.05 -6.86 14.47
C GLN A 136 -3.85 -6.25 15.64
N ALA A 137 -3.36 -6.44 16.88
CA ALA A 137 -3.94 -5.84 18.07
C ALA A 137 -3.90 -4.30 18.00
N TYR A 138 -2.77 -3.73 17.58
CA TYR A 138 -2.63 -2.28 17.35
C TYR A 138 -3.61 -1.75 16.30
N LEU A 139 -3.73 -2.40 15.15
CA LEU A 139 -4.69 -2.00 14.12
C LEU A 139 -6.14 -2.10 14.62
N SER A 140 -6.45 -3.12 15.43
CA SER A 140 -7.78 -3.29 16.00
C SER A 140 -8.13 -2.19 17.01
N SER A 141 -7.17 -1.78 17.86
CA SER A 141 -7.37 -0.69 18.81
C SER A 141 -7.46 0.65 18.10
N HIS A 142 -6.63 0.89 17.08
CA HIS A 142 -6.70 2.10 16.26
C HIS A 142 -8.06 2.25 15.56
N ARG A 143 -8.60 1.17 14.96
CA ARG A 143 -9.93 1.21 14.33
C ARG A 143 -11.06 1.48 15.33
N LYS A 144 -10.96 0.93 16.55
CA LYS A 144 -11.93 1.21 17.62
C LYS A 144 -11.89 2.68 18.04
N LEU A 145 -10.68 3.24 18.16
CA LEU A 145 -10.52 4.67 18.48
C LEU A 145 -11.07 5.56 17.38
N GLN A 146 -10.76 5.26 16.12
CA GLN A 146 -11.27 6.01 14.97
C GLN A 146 -12.82 5.96 14.91
N ALA A 147 -13.43 4.79 15.11
CA ALA A 147 -14.89 4.68 15.16
C ALA A 147 -15.52 5.48 16.30
N LEU A 148 -14.84 5.60 17.45
CA LEU A 148 -15.29 6.43 18.56
C LEU A 148 -15.17 7.92 18.26
N ASP A 149 -14.13 8.33 17.53
CA ASP A 149 -13.95 9.72 17.09
C ASP A 149 -15.00 10.12 16.04
N ASP A 150 -15.35 9.21 15.12
CA ASP A 150 -16.42 9.42 14.14
C ASP A 150 -17.79 9.60 14.83
N ILE A 151 -18.08 8.79 15.86
CA ILE A 151 -19.31 8.92 16.67
C ILE A 151 -19.34 10.23 17.46
N ARG A 152 -18.18 10.73 17.91
CA ARG A 152 -18.08 12.02 18.60
C ARG A 152 -18.25 13.22 17.66
N GLY A 153 -17.89 13.07 16.38
CA GLY A 153 -18.07 14.10 15.35
C GLY A 153 -19.51 14.25 14.84
N GLU A 154 -20.37 13.25 15.05
CA GLU A 154 -21.79 13.26 14.66
C GLU A 154 -22.74 13.74 15.78
N ALA A 155 -22.24 14.13 16.96
CA ALA A 155 -23.06 14.72 18.00
C ALA A 155 -23.33 16.22 17.71
N PRO A 156 -24.60 16.66 17.58
CA PRO A 156 -24.96 18.07 17.30
C PRO A 156 -24.64 19.03 18.45
#